data_AF-A0A916FYQ9-F1
#
_entry.id   AF-A0A916FYQ9-F1
#
_cell.length_a   1.000
_cell.length_b   1.000
_cell.length_c   1.000
_cell.angle_alpha   90.00
_cell.angle_beta   90.00
_cell.angle_gamma   90.00
#
_symmetry.space_group_name_H-M   'P 1'
#
loop_
_entity.id
_entity.type
_entity.pdbx_description
1 polymer ?
#
loop_
_entity_poly.entity_id
_entity_poly.type
_entity_poly.pdbx_seq_one_letter_code
_entity_poly.pdbx_strand_id
1 'polypeptide(L)'
;MRRILLGVFLLLAACAPMPIPTVVPLATATALPTPTIAASPTAVPSATETFTPIATPTLFSTITPIVFDKNPRAILIEADEFGGMTRIPRDAHVPVFRLYADGLVVFAGEAASLASGLDAVARVGRLSESQIQYLLASLTQTGFFTLKDYYEPRPKPTDSPTAHISIFLTKVKTVSVYAFDAASAPKNFSDAFAAVKQAIPADAQTYVPVDGYLDATLAGSVGELGAGVNIGEWKDAGIRLTDVVDGVNVSGNTYTSVAALIAKRYPESLYREGDRAYRVRFSPNLPRAAHLTDSIGTILNAPREFDGRVFDIVGYFRGWNVYGEARGSPPATRSDWVIADASGAIYVTGALPRGLDPSARADAWTLLRLRGAVNYVRLGTSYLEVRRVEILPSDSSLSTPTPTSTPSSTATPGATRTVQSRTATPAISSGADAAIAAVKTKFPQVANIKPSSAGIIGATTNITVITPRVNEWWLVFWEGWGDCPAGCINNRYSYFIVDKDGRAIQAGEFARIFNSDKNTFDITGAPMWGVPK
;
A
#
# COMPACT_ATOMS: atom_id res chain seq x y z
N MET A 1 -64.59 -14.69 -8.97
CA MET A 1 -64.82 -13.89 -7.74
C MET A 1 -65.09 -14.82 -6.57
N ARG A 2 -64.08 -15.12 -5.75
CA ARG A 2 -64.24 -15.76 -4.43
C ARG A 2 -63.21 -15.09 -3.51
N ARG A 3 -63.69 -14.37 -2.49
CA ARG A 3 -62.87 -13.70 -1.48
C ARG A 3 -62.60 -14.69 -0.34
N ILE A 4 -61.32 -14.90 -0.03
CA ILE A 4 -60.84 -15.61 1.15
C ILE A 4 -60.66 -14.54 2.25
N LEU A 5 -61.43 -14.67 3.34
CA LEU A 5 -61.22 -13.93 4.58
C LEU A 5 -60.31 -14.80 5.47
N LEU A 6 -59.11 -14.31 5.79
CA LEU A 6 -58.23 -14.93 6.79
C LEU A 6 -58.27 -14.04 8.04
N GLY A 7 -58.78 -14.60 9.15
CA GLY A 7 -58.87 -13.92 10.44
C GLY A 7 -57.51 -13.85 11.13
N VAL A 8 -57.14 -12.65 11.58
CA VAL A 8 -55.98 -12.39 12.43
C VAL A 8 -56.42 -12.51 13.89
N PHE A 9 -55.83 -13.46 14.61
CA PHE A 9 -55.98 -13.61 16.07
C PHE A 9 -54.98 -12.67 16.76
N LEU A 10 -55.48 -11.67 17.48
CA LEU A 10 -54.70 -10.72 18.27
C LEU A 10 -54.59 -11.25 19.71
N LEU A 11 -53.40 -11.70 20.13
CA LEU A 11 -53.11 -11.99 21.54
C LEU A 11 -52.73 -10.68 22.25
N LEU A 12 -53.60 -10.20 23.13
CA LEU A 12 -53.30 -9.13 24.09
C LEU A 12 -52.70 -9.75 25.36
N ALA A 13 -51.39 -9.58 25.54
CA ALA A 13 -50.71 -9.86 26.81
C ALA A 13 -50.86 -8.64 27.73
N ALA A 14 -51.52 -8.82 28.88
CA ALA A 14 -51.65 -7.79 29.91
C ALA A 14 -50.33 -7.67 30.69
N CYS A 15 -49.67 -6.51 30.60
CA CYS A 15 -48.55 -6.16 31.47
C CYS A 15 -49.09 -5.76 32.86
N ALA A 16 -48.63 -6.46 33.90
CA ALA A 16 -48.82 -6.04 35.28
C ALA A 16 -47.89 -4.84 35.61
N PRO A 17 -48.33 -3.88 36.43
CA PRO A 17 -47.51 -2.73 36.82
C PRO A 17 -46.37 -3.14 37.77
N MET A 18 -45.14 -2.72 37.44
CA MET A 18 -43.99 -2.80 38.35
C MET A 18 -44.14 -1.80 39.50
N PRO A 19 -43.77 -2.16 40.74
CA PRO A 19 -43.74 -1.23 41.86
C PRO A 19 -42.61 -0.20 41.70
N ILE A 20 -42.96 1.05 41.99
CA ILE A 20 -42.06 2.21 42.02
C ILE A 20 -41.06 2.03 43.18
N PRO A 21 -39.74 2.14 42.97
CA PRO A 21 -38.78 2.09 44.05
C PRO A 21 -38.89 3.34 44.93
N THR A 22 -38.99 3.12 46.23
CA THR A 22 -38.99 4.13 47.29
C THR A 22 -37.66 4.88 47.30
N VAL A 23 -37.72 6.20 47.16
CA VAL A 23 -36.55 7.08 47.25
C VAL A 23 -36.12 7.18 48.73
N VAL A 24 -34.93 6.67 49.04
CA VAL A 24 -34.29 6.83 50.35
C VAL A 24 -33.59 8.20 50.39
N PRO A 25 -33.73 8.99 51.46
CA PRO A 25 -33.08 10.30 51.56
C PRO A 25 -31.56 10.17 51.63
N LEU A 26 -30.90 11.06 50.88
CA LEU A 26 -29.45 11.17 50.72
C LEU A 26 -28.80 11.58 52.06
N ALA A 27 -27.97 10.71 52.62
CA ALA A 27 -27.17 11.02 53.80
C ALA A 27 -26.08 12.04 53.45
N THR A 28 -25.95 13.05 54.31
CA THR A 28 -24.93 14.11 54.28
C THR A 28 -23.53 13.50 54.27
N ALA A 29 -22.75 13.78 53.23
CA ALA A 29 -21.38 13.30 53.09
C ALA A 29 -20.45 13.99 54.12
N THR A 30 -19.90 13.20 55.03
CA THR A 30 -18.76 13.57 55.87
C THR A 30 -17.50 13.63 55.00
N ALA A 31 -16.73 14.72 55.11
CA ALA A 31 -15.49 14.91 54.36
C ALA A 31 -14.49 13.77 54.64
N LEU A 32 -14.08 13.06 53.58
CA LEU A 32 -12.96 12.12 53.64
C LEU A 32 -11.63 12.86 53.79
N PRO A 33 -10.67 12.32 54.55
CA PRO A 33 -9.33 12.87 54.62
C PRO A 33 -8.62 12.78 53.26
N THR A 34 -7.89 13.84 52.93
CA THR A 34 -7.00 13.94 51.77
C THR A 34 -6.07 12.73 51.68
N PRO A 35 -6.03 11.98 50.55
CA PRO A 35 -5.11 10.88 50.40
C PRO A 35 -3.67 11.40 50.28
N THR A 36 -2.79 10.96 51.17
CA THR A 36 -1.35 11.09 51.04
C THR A 36 -0.90 10.27 49.83
N ILE A 37 -0.35 10.94 48.82
CA ILE A 37 0.22 10.29 47.63
C ILE A 37 1.46 9.49 48.08
N ALA A 38 1.32 8.17 48.14
CA ALA A 38 2.45 7.26 48.28
C ALA A 38 3.27 7.27 46.97
N ALA A 39 4.60 7.33 47.09
CA ALA A 39 5.51 7.33 45.97
C ALA A 39 5.25 6.14 45.03
N SER A 40 5.18 6.43 43.74
CA SER A 40 5.02 5.45 42.66
C SER A 40 6.15 4.42 42.74
N PRO A 41 5.88 3.10 42.73
CA PRO A 41 6.93 2.10 42.74
C PRO A 41 7.78 2.24 41.48
N THR A 42 9.10 2.26 41.67
CA THR A 42 10.09 2.19 40.61
C THR A 42 9.78 1.00 39.70
N ALA A 43 9.56 1.25 38.42
CA ALA A 43 9.27 0.22 37.44
C ALA A 43 10.43 -0.81 37.42
N VAL A 44 10.11 -2.05 37.80
CA VAL A 44 11.01 -3.19 37.63
C VAL A 44 11.08 -3.47 36.13
N PRO A 45 12.27 -3.54 35.51
CA PRO A 45 12.38 -3.87 34.09
C PRO A 45 11.75 -5.25 33.83
N SER A 46 10.83 -5.32 32.87
CA SER A 46 10.24 -6.59 32.40
C SER A 46 11.36 -7.55 32.00
N ALA A 47 11.24 -8.80 32.45
CA ALA A 47 12.17 -9.86 32.13
C ALA A 47 12.28 -10.04 30.61
N THR A 48 13.52 -10.04 30.10
CA THR A 48 13.82 -10.42 28.73
C THR A 48 13.35 -11.85 28.50
N GLU A 49 12.31 -12.05 27.68
CA GLU A 49 11.89 -13.39 27.28
C GLU A 49 13.02 -14.07 26.54
N THR A 50 13.59 -15.10 27.17
CA THR A 50 14.58 -15.96 26.53
C THR A 50 13.81 -16.97 25.69
N PHE A 51 13.71 -16.72 24.39
CA PHE A 51 13.23 -17.72 23.44
C PHE A 51 14.19 -18.91 23.46
N THR A 52 13.72 -20.07 23.92
CA THR A 52 14.47 -21.32 23.80
C THR A 52 14.69 -21.59 22.31
N PRO A 53 15.93 -21.69 21.82
CA PRO A 53 16.18 -21.95 20.41
C PRO A 53 15.53 -23.28 20.03
N ILE A 54 14.68 -23.25 18.99
CA ILE A 54 14.12 -24.46 18.39
C ILE A 54 15.31 -25.31 17.92
N ALA A 55 15.30 -26.60 18.26
CA ALA A 55 16.33 -27.54 17.85
C ALA A 55 16.58 -27.42 16.35
N THR A 56 17.84 -27.21 15.94
CA THR A 56 18.24 -27.15 14.54
C THR A 56 17.70 -28.39 13.83
N PRO A 57 16.78 -28.24 12.85
CA PRO A 57 16.16 -29.40 12.22
C PRO A 57 17.25 -30.25 11.55
N THR A 58 17.16 -31.56 11.74
CA THR A 58 18.03 -32.53 11.07
C THR A 58 17.92 -32.31 9.56
N LEU A 59 19.02 -31.86 8.94
CA LEU A 59 19.04 -31.46 7.53
C LEU A 59 18.60 -32.63 6.64
N PHE A 60 17.54 -32.41 5.86
CA PHE A 60 17.09 -33.37 4.85
C PHE A 60 18.21 -33.66 3.84
N SER A 61 18.50 -34.94 3.60
CA SER A 61 19.73 -35.35 2.90
C SER A 61 19.78 -35.02 1.40
N THR A 62 18.75 -34.44 0.78
CA THR A 62 18.81 -33.81 -0.55
C THR A 62 17.46 -33.16 -0.86
N ILE A 63 17.35 -31.84 -0.69
CA ILE A 63 16.17 -31.09 -1.13
C ILE A 63 16.40 -30.68 -2.58
N THR A 64 15.51 -31.08 -3.50
CA THR A 64 15.51 -30.50 -4.86
C THR A 64 15.07 -29.04 -4.75
N PRO A 65 15.93 -28.06 -5.10
CA PRO A 65 15.56 -26.65 -4.95
C PRO A 65 14.32 -26.31 -5.77
N ILE A 66 13.35 -25.66 -5.13
CA ILE A 66 12.16 -25.16 -5.79
C ILE A 66 12.50 -23.79 -6.38
N VAL A 67 12.34 -23.66 -7.70
CA VAL A 67 12.55 -22.38 -8.40
C VAL A 67 11.40 -21.44 -8.08
N PHE A 68 11.73 -20.22 -7.66
CA PHE A 68 10.76 -19.15 -7.43
C PHE A 68 11.23 -17.81 -8.00
N ASP A 69 10.29 -16.88 -8.21
CA ASP A 69 10.57 -15.52 -8.67
C ASP A 69 11.44 -14.81 -7.64
N LYS A 70 12.65 -14.40 -8.04
CA LYS A 70 13.58 -13.67 -7.18
C LYS A 70 13.27 -12.19 -7.08
N ASN A 71 12.15 -11.74 -7.67
CA ASN A 71 11.71 -10.37 -7.52
C ASN A 71 11.41 -10.09 -6.04
N PRO A 72 12.21 -9.28 -5.35
CA PRO A 72 12.03 -8.93 -3.93
C PRO A 72 10.62 -8.42 -3.61
N ARG A 73 9.90 -7.82 -4.57
CA ARG A 73 8.50 -7.37 -4.38
C ARG A 73 7.48 -8.50 -4.45
N ALA A 74 7.83 -9.61 -5.07
CA ALA A 74 6.95 -10.76 -5.15
C ALA A 74 6.74 -11.30 -3.74
N ILE A 75 5.49 -11.28 -3.31
CA ILE A 75 5.07 -12.12 -2.18
C ILE A 75 5.32 -13.55 -2.64
N LEU A 76 6.13 -14.31 -1.90
CA LEU A 76 6.39 -15.71 -2.19
C LEU A 76 5.39 -16.59 -1.45
N ILE A 77 5.14 -16.30 -0.17
CA ILE A 77 4.15 -16.99 0.66
C ILE A 77 3.36 -15.95 1.44
N GLU A 78 2.05 -16.09 1.46
CA GLU A 78 1.17 -15.38 2.37
C GLU A 78 0.28 -16.40 3.06
N ALA A 79 0.24 -16.38 4.38
CA ALA A 79 -0.70 -17.14 5.18
C ALA A 79 -1.44 -16.18 6.11
N ASP A 80 -2.74 -16.38 6.23
CA ASP A 80 -3.59 -15.44 6.96
C ASP A 80 -4.90 -16.07 7.40
N GLU A 81 -5.55 -15.42 8.36
CA GLU A 81 -6.89 -15.76 8.83
C GLU A 81 -7.76 -14.51 8.68
N PHE A 82 -8.78 -14.56 7.82
CA PHE A 82 -9.70 -13.43 7.60
C PHE A 82 -11.15 -13.93 7.51
N GLY A 83 -12.12 -13.06 7.77
CA GLY A 83 -13.55 -13.40 7.69
C GLY A 83 -14.29 -13.15 8.99
N GLY A 84 -15.48 -13.71 9.12
CA GLY A 84 -16.43 -13.34 10.16
C GLY A 84 -17.24 -12.10 9.79
N MET A 85 -18.18 -11.69 10.66
CA MET A 85 -18.95 -10.45 10.45
C MET A 85 -18.07 -9.17 10.44
N THR A 86 -16.80 -9.27 10.80
CA THR A 86 -15.83 -8.19 10.78
C THR A 86 -15.26 -8.00 9.38
N ARG A 87 -15.72 -6.95 8.69
CA ARG A 87 -15.19 -6.50 7.39
C ARG A 87 -13.83 -5.81 7.56
N ILE A 88 -12.83 -6.51 8.08
CA ILE A 88 -11.46 -5.98 8.06
C ILE A 88 -10.96 -6.11 6.62
N PRO A 89 -10.63 -4.99 5.96
CA PRO A 89 -10.11 -5.07 4.62
C PRO A 89 -8.73 -5.74 4.63
N ARG A 90 -8.47 -6.65 3.68
CA ARG A 90 -7.22 -7.44 3.60
C ARG A 90 -5.93 -6.61 3.66
N ASP A 91 -5.98 -5.36 3.20
CA ASP A 91 -4.79 -4.49 3.18
C ASP A 91 -4.55 -3.75 4.50
N ALA A 92 -5.47 -3.86 5.47
CA ALA A 92 -5.47 -3.07 6.70
C ALA A 92 -4.92 -3.82 7.93
N HIS A 93 -4.77 -5.14 7.87
CA HIS A 93 -4.28 -5.92 9.00
C HIS A 93 -2.85 -6.43 8.80
N VAL A 94 -2.19 -6.72 9.92
CA VAL A 94 -0.93 -7.46 9.94
C VAL A 94 -1.22 -8.91 9.56
N PRO A 95 -0.62 -9.44 8.48
CA PRO A 95 -0.87 -10.82 8.08
C PRO A 95 -0.32 -11.77 9.15
N VAL A 96 -0.94 -12.94 9.30
CA VAL A 96 -0.38 -14.01 10.14
C VAL A 96 1.05 -14.31 9.73
N PHE A 97 1.31 -14.39 8.42
CA PHE A 97 2.66 -14.51 7.87
C PHE A 97 2.70 -14.05 6.41
N ARG A 98 3.69 -13.24 6.05
CA ARG A 98 3.98 -12.85 4.67
C ARG A 98 5.48 -12.88 4.42
N LEU A 99 5.91 -13.77 3.55
CA LEU A 99 7.29 -13.88 3.06
C LEU A 99 7.38 -13.29 1.66
N TYR A 100 8.29 -12.35 1.49
CA TYR A 100 8.71 -11.83 0.19
C TYR A 100 9.87 -12.67 -0.37
N ALA A 101 10.04 -12.65 -1.69
CA ALA A 101 11.06 -13.45 -2.36
C ALA A 101 12.51 -13.03 -2.05
N ASP A 102 12.74 -11.87 -1.46
CA ASP A 102 14.05 -11.47 -0.93
C ASP A 102 14.32 -11.97 0.50
N GLY A 103 13.40 -12.74 1.05
CA GLY A 103 13.51 -13.27 2.40
C GLY A 103 12.89 -12.40 3.47
N LEU A 104 12.45 -11.17 3.18
CA LEU A 104 11.74 -10.38 4.19
C LEU A 104 10.47 -11.11 4.62
N VAL A 105 10.32 -11.30 5.94
CA VAL A 105 9.10 -11.81 6.54
C VAL A 105 8.45 -10.69 7.33
N VAL A 106 7.14 -10.53 7.15
CA VAL A 106 6.27 -9.69 7.96
C VAL A 106 5.21 -10.59 8.57
N PHE A 107 5.06 -10.56 9.88
CA PHE A 107 4.13 -11.46 10.56
C PHE A 107 3.58 -10.81 11.82
N ALA A 108 2.41 -11.28 12.25
CA ALA A 108 1.83 -10.90 13.54
C ALA A 108 2.67 -11.53 14.67
N GLY A 109 3.09 -10.73 15.65
CA GLY A 109 3.81 -11.19 16.84
C GLY A 109 2.93 -11.98 17.81
N GLU A 110 3.16 -11.85 19.13
CA GLU A 110 2.24 -12.44 20.11
C GLU A 110 0.81 -12.01 19.82
N ALA A 111 -0.12 -12.96 20.01
CA ALA A 111 -1.52 -12.84 19.64
C ALA A 111 -2.17 -11.68 20.41
N ALA A 112 -2.10 -10.48 19.85
CA ALA A 112 -3.16 -9.53 20.06
C ALA A 112 -4.45 -10.19 19.59
N SER A 113 -5.53 -10.01 20.33
CA SER A 113 -6.86 -10.45 19.94
C SER A 113 -7.06 -10.19 18.44
N LEU A 114 -7.26 -11.25 17.65
CA LEU A 114 -7.49 -11.22 16.19
C LEU A 114 -8.64 -10.29 15.79
N ALA A 115 -9.39 -9.77 16.76
CA ALA A 115 -10.45 -8.82 16.55
C ALA A 115 -10.03 -7.72 15.57
N SER A 116 -8.81 -7.15 15.63
CA SER A 116 -8.47 -5.90 14.90
C SER A 116 -7.46 -5.93 13.78
N GLY A 117 -6.50 -6.83 13.81
CA GLY A 117 -5.38 -6.78 12.86
C GLY A 117 -4.47 -5.55 12.97
N LEU A 118 -4.84 -4.52 13.73
CA LEU A 118 -4.07 -3.32 14.06
C LEU A 118 -3.43 -3.41 15.45
N ASP A 119 -4.00 -4.21 16.35
CA ASP A 119 -3.45 -4.44 17.69
C ASP A 119 -2.29 -5.44 17.67
N ALA A 120 -2.16 -6.21 16.59
CA ALA A 120 -1.04 -7.13 16.43
C ALA A 120 0.25 -6.33 16.31
N VAL A 121 1.19 -6.59 17.21
CA VAL A 121 2.56 -6.09 17.09
C VAL A 121 3.14 -6.70 15.82
N ALA A 122 3.29 -5.88 14.78
CA ALA A 122 3.94 -6.31 13.56
C ALA A 122 5.39 -6.69 13.89
N ARG A 123 5.83 -7.85 13.42
CA ARG A 123 7.22 -8.27 13.50
C ARG A 123 7.80 -8.44 12.12
N VAL A 124 9.09 -8.19 12.01
CA VAL A 124 9.86 -8.38 10.80
C VAL A 124 11.15 -9.09 11.04
N GLY A 125 11.57 -9.91 10.09
CA GLY A 125 12.92 -10.48 10.04
C GLY A 125 13.21 -10.98 8.64
N ARG A 126 14.30 -11.72 8.45
CA ARG A 126 14.67 -12.28 7.16
C ARG A 126 14.95 -13.78 7.22
N LEU A 127 14.39 -14.50 6.27
CA LEU A 127 14.79 -15.87 5.97
C LEU A 127 15.92 -15.84 4.93
N SER A 128 16.99 -16.59 5.19
CA SER A 128 18.00 -16.87 4.19
C SER A 128 17.42 -17.71 3.05
N GLU A 129 18.09 -17.73 1.90
CA GLU A 129 17.63 -18.55 0.77
C GLU A 129 17.50 -20.04 1.13
N SER A 130 18.41 -20.57 1.96
CA SER A 130 18.32 -21.96 2.41
C SER A 130 17.11 -22.21 3.33
N GLN A 131 16.77 -21.25 4.19
CA GLN A 131 15.55 -21.31 5.02
C GLN A 131 14.28 -21.23 4.16
N ILE A 132 14.25 -20.39 3.13
CA ILE A 132 13.14 -20.33 2.18
C ILE A 132 12.98 -21.68 1.46
N GLN A 133 14.07 -22.27 0.96
CA GLN A 133 14.04 -23.58 0.31
C GLN A 133 13.56 -24.68 1.25
N TYR A 134 14.00 -24.66 2.51
CA TYR A 134 13.52 -25.57 3.54
C TYR A 134 12.01 -25.44 3.78
N LEU A 135 11.50 -24.21 3.89
CA LEU A 135 10.07 -23.95 4.05
C LEU A 135 9.26 -24.47 2.85
N LEU A 136 9.69 -24.18 1.62
CA LEU A 136 9.02 -24.67 0.41
C LEU A 136 9.06 -26.21 0.30
N ALA A 137 10.16 -26.83 0.72
CA ALA A 137 10.28 -28.28 0.79
C ALA A 137 9.32 -28.89 1.82
N SER A 138 9.20 -28.28 3.01
CA SER A 138 8.23 -28.67 4.04
C SER A 138 6.79 -28.60 3.51
N LEU A 139 6.43 -27.55 2.77
CA LEU A 139 5.13 -27.42 2.11
C LEU A 139 4.89 -28.50 1.05
N THR A 140 5.94 -28.98 0.40
CA THR A 140 5.84 -30.12 -0.52
C THR A 140 5.59 -31.42 0.24
N GLN A 141 6.31 -31.65 1.33
CA GLN A 141 6.20 -32.87 2.14
C GLN A 141 4.84 -32.99 2.85
N THR A 142 4.27 -31.87 3.31
CA THR A 142 2.90 -31.84 3.87
C THR A 142 1.83 -32.17 2.83
N GLY A 143 2.18 -32.24 1.54
CA GLY A 143 1.22 -32.47 0.46
C GLY A 143 0.38 -31.23 0.16
N PHE A 144 0.81 -30.03 0.55
CA PHE A 144 0.05 -28.80 0.26
C PHE A 144 -0.23 -28.64 -1.25
N PHE A 145 0.77 -28.91 -2.09
CA PHE A 145 0.64 -28.80 -3.55
C PHE A 145 -0.23 -29.87 -4.21
N THR A 146 -0.73 -30.86 -3.44
CA THR A 146 -1.66 -31.87 -3.94
C THR A 146 -3.14 -31.51 -3.68
N LEU A 147 -3.41 -30.43 -2.94
CA LEU A 147 -4.76 -29.94 -2.61
C LEU A 147 -5.49 -29.25 -3.78
N LYS A 148 -5.35 -29.78 -5.00
CA LYS A 148 -5.85 -29.14 -6.23
C LYS A 148 -7.35 -28.85 -6.20
N ASP A 149 -8.12 -29.72 -5.54
CA ASP A 149 -9.58 -29.59 -5.43
C ASP A 149 -10.01 -28.42 -4.51
N TYR A 150 -9.07 -27.86 -3.74
CA TYR A 150 -9.28 -26.72 -2.85
C TYR A 150 -8.71 -25.41 -3.41
N TYR A 151 -8.20 -25.42 -4.65
CA TYR A 151 -7.62 -24.23 -5.24
C TYR A 151 -8.72 -23.27 -5.68
N GLU A 152 -8.80 -22.11 -5.01
CA GLU A 152 -9.69 -21.03 -5.43
C GLU A 152 -8.86 -19.85 -5.97
N PRO A 153 -9.12 -19.38 -7.20
CA PRO A 153 -8.36 -18.27 -7.79
C PRO A 153 -8.64 -16.93 -7.09
N ARG A 154 -9.79 -16.81 -6.41
CA ARG A 154 -10.15 -15.66 -5.57
C ARG A 154 -10.99 -16.13 -4.39
N PRO A 155 -10.76 -15.60 -3.18
CA PRO A 155 -11.63 -15.90 -2.07
C PRO A 155 -13.01 -15.36 -2.35
N LYS A 156 -14.04 -16.19 -2.17
CA LYS A 156 -15.38 -15.66 -1.93
C LYS A 156 -15.37 -15.08 -0.51
N PRO A 157 -15.71 -13.80 -0.31
CA PRO A 157 -15.90 -13.27 1.04
C PRO A 157 -16.94 -14.16 1.72
N THR A 158 -16.54 -14.88 2.77
CA THR A 158 -17.48 -15.65 3.58
C THR A 158 -17.75 -14.88 4.86
N ASP A 159 -18.97 -14.98 5.39
CA ASP A 159 -19.34 -14.42 6.69
C ASP A 159 -18.69 -15.20 7.86
N SER A 160 -17.91 -16.23 7.56
CA SER A 160 -17.22 -17.08 8.52
C SER A 160 -15.73 -16.79 8.51
N PRO A 161 -14.98 -17.11 9.57
CA PRO A 161 -13.53 -17.13 9.52
C PRO A 161 -13.07 -17.96 8.31
N THR A 162 -11.91 -17.64 7.77
CA THR A 162 -11.31 -18.37 6.66
C THR A 162 -9.81 -18.27 6.79
N ALA A 163 -9.16 -19.40 7.05
CA ALA A 163 -7.71 -19.52 6.98
C ALA A 163 -7.30 -19.72 5.52
N HIS A 164 -6.19 -19.12 5.10
CA HIS A 164 -5.68 -19.33 3.75
C HIS A 164 -4.15 -19.33 3.68
N ILE A 165 -3.64 -20.02 2.67
CA ILE A 165 -2.22 -19.98 2.26
C ILE A 165 -2.19 -19.71 0.76
N SER A 166 -1.47 -18.68 0.34
CA SER A 166 -1.16 -18.37 -1.05
C SER A 166 0.34 -18.49 -1.29
N ILE A 167 0.75 -19.30 -2.25
CA ILE A 167 2.15 -19.46 -2.68
C ILE A 167 2.29 -18.99 -4.11
N PHE A 168 3.18 -18.02 -4.35
CA PHE A 168 3.47 -17.46 -5.67
C PHE A 168 4.88 -17.87 -6.09
N LEU A 169 5.00 -19.03 -6.73
CA LEU A 169 6.31 -19.53 -7.16
C LEU A 169 6.80 -18.75 -8.38
N THR A 170 5.95 -18.53 -9.36
CA THR A 170 6.27 -17.77 -10.58
C THR A 170 5.07 -16.94 -11.00
N LYS A 171 5.23 -16.02 -11.94
CA LYS A 171 4.14 -15.19 -12.51
C LYS A 171 2.91 -15.99 -12.98
N VAL A 172 3.07 -17.30 -13.23
CA VAL A 172 2.03 -18.18 -13.78
C VAL A 172 1.52 -19.21 -12.77
N LYS A 173 2.14 -19.34 -11.59
CA LYS A 173 1.78 -20.38 -10.62
C LYS A 173 1.52 -19.78 -9.25
N THR A 174 0.24 -19.55 -9.00
CA THR A 174 -0.31 -19.26 -7.68
C THR A 174 -1.09 -20.46 -7.18
N VAL A 175 -0.84 -20.87 -5.94
CA VAL A 175 -1.62 -21.90 -5.25
C VAL A 175 -2.27 -21.25 -4.03
N SER A 176 -3.60 -21.17 -4.01
CA SER A 176 -4.37 -20.58 -2.91
C SER A 176 -5.38 -21.60 -2.40
N VAL A 177 -5.24 -22.01 -1.15
CA VAL A 177 -6.20 -22.89 -0.46
C VAL A 177 -6.91 -22.10 0.62
N TYR A 178 -8.24 -22.21 0.69
CA TYR A 178 -9.07 -21.59 1.71
C TYR A 178 -9.78 -22.68 2.53
N ALA A 179 -9.83 -22.51 3.84
CA ALA A 179 -10.55 -23.38 4.75
C ALA A 179 -11.39 -22.55 5.72
N PHE A 180 -12.58 -23.03 6.07
CA PHE A 180 -13.49 -22.37 7.01
C PHE A 180 -12.82 -22.06 8.35
N ASP A 181 -12.02 -22.98 8.87
CA ASP A 181 -11.03 -22.66 9.89
C ASP A 181 -9.83 -23.58 9.73
N ALA A 182 -8.72 -23.24 10.38
CA ALA A 182 -7.51 -24.04 10.29
C ALA A 182 -7.67 -25.45 10.91
N ALA A 183 -8.63 -25.65 11.82
CA ALA A 183 -8.85 -26.91 12.53
C ALA A 183 -9.75 -27.90 11.77
N SER A 184 -10.67 -27.40 10.95
CA SER A 184 -11.60 -28.16 10.12
C SER A 184 -11.04 -28.41 8.71
N ALA A 185 -9.91 -27.80 8.38
CA ALA A 185 -9.22 -27.95 7.10
C ALA A 185 -8.69 -29.38 6.90
N PRO A 186 -8.43 -29.81 5.64
CA PRO A 186 -7.67 -31.02 5.40
C PRO A 186 -6.35 -31.01 6.16
N LYS A 187 -5.94 -32.15 6.74
CA LYS A 187 -4.73 -32.25 7.56
C LYS A 187 -3.49 -31.65 6.89
N ASN A 188 -3.35 -31.87 5.58
CA ASN A 188 -2.23 -31.32 4.80
C ASN A 188 -2.21 -29.77 4.82
N PHE A 189 -3.38 -29.12 4.82
CA PHE A 189 -3.48 -27.67 4.94
C PHE A 189 -3.12 -27.21 6.35
N SER A 190 -3.67 -27.84 7.40
CA SER A 190 -3.38 -27.45 8.79
C SER A 190 -1.89 -27.61 9.12
N ASP A 191 -1.26 -28.69 8.65
CA ASP A 191 0.17 -28.95 8.82
C ASP A 191 1.00 -27.90 8.05
N ALA A 192 0.62 -27.57 6.81
CA ALA A 192 1.27 -26.53 6.01
C ALA A 192 1.15 -25.14 6.67
N PHE A 193 -0.03 -24.81 7.19
CA PHE A 193 -0.30 -23.54 7.87
C PHE A 193 0.56 -23.41 9.14
N ALA A 194 0.65 -24.48 9.92
CA ALA A 194 1.53 -24.54 11.08
C ALA A 194 3.02 -24.38 10.71
N ALA A 195 3.47 -25.04 9.64
CA ALA A 195 4.85 -24.91 9.17
C ALA A 195 5.19 -23.47 8.76
N VAL A 196 4.27 -22.77 8.07
CA VAL A 196 4.44 -21.35 7.72
C VAL A 196 4.52 -20.48 8.96
N LYS A 197 3.61 -20.65 9.94
CA LYS A 197 3.62 -19.90 11.20
C LYS A 197 4.89 -20.12 12.03
N GLN A 198 5.49 -21.29 11.92
CA GLN A 198 6.73 -21.64 12.64
C GLN A 198 8.00 -21.14 11.94
N ALA A 199 7.92 -20.65 10.71
CA ALA A 199 9.06 -20.14 9.94
C ALA A 199 9.49 -18.72 10.39
N ILE A 200 9.62 -18.52 11.70
CA ILE A 200 9.98 -17.24 12.31
C ILE A 200 11.49 -17.00 12.11
N PRO A 201 11.88 -15.86 11.51
CA PRO A 201 13.29 -15.50 11.39
C PRO A 201 13.99 -15.35 12.75
N ALA A 202 15.25 -15.75 12.83
CA ALA A 202 16.03 -15.61 14.06
C ALA A 202 16.34 -14.15 14.42
N ASP A 203 16.34 -13.25 13.43
CA ASP A 203 16.53 -11.81 13.55
C ASP A 203 15.20 -11.04 13.71
N ALA A 204 14.10 -11.73 14.02
CA ALA A 204 12.78 -11.12 14.07
C ALA A 204 12.65 -10.04 15.16
N GLN A 205 12.43 -8.80 14.75
CA GLN A 205 12.26 -7.62 15.60
C GLN A 205 10.84 -7.06 15.52
N THR A 206 10.41 -6.36 16.57
CA THR A 206 9.17 -5.58 16.56
C THR A 206 9.29 -4.43 15.57
N TYR A 207 8.28 -4.28 14.72
CA TYR A 207 8.12 -3.16 13.81
C TYR A 207 6.97 -2.27 14.29
N VAL A 208 7.27 -0.99 14.50
CA VAL A 208 6.27 0.03 14.81
C VAL A 208 6.08 0.88 13.55
N PRO A 209 4.94 0.78 12.85
CA PRO A 209 4.70 1.62 11.69
C PRO A 209 4.65 3.09 12.13
N VAL A 210 5.18 3.98 11.28
CA VAL A 210 5.24 5.44 11.51
C VAL A 210 4.41 6.22 10.50
N ASP A 211 3.84 5.52 9.53
CA ASP A 211 2.94 6.03 8.52
C ASP A 211 1.91 4.95 8.10
N GLY A 212 0.88 5.38 7.39
CA GLY A 212 -0.22 4.53 6.96
C GLY A 212 -1.13 5.23 5.96
N TYR A 213 -2.05 4.47 5.38
CA TYR A 213 -3.09 4.98 4.50
C TYR A 213 -4.40 5.11 5.28
N LEU A 214 -5.04 6.27 5.18
CA LEU A 214 -6.30 6.61 5.83
C LEU A 214 -7.33 6.95 4.74
N ASP A 215 -8.49 6.32 4.79
CA ASP A 215 -9.62 6.53 3.87
C ASP A 215 -10.92 6.68 4.68
N ALA A 216 -11.85 7.53 4.23
CA ALA A 216 -13.13 7.76 4.87
C ALA A 216 -14.29 7.80 3.87
N THR A 217 -15.21 6.84 3.96
CA THR A 217 -16.44 6.85 3.16
C THR A 217 -17.59 7.49 3.94
N LEU A 218 -18.30 8.46 3.36
CA LEU A 218 -19.49 9.04 4.00
C LEU A 218 -20.56 7.96 4.23
N ALA A 219 -21.01 7.81 5.47
CA ALA A 219 -22.05 6.86 5.86
C ALA A 219 -23.45 7.50 5.96
N GLY A 220 -23.53 8.84 6.02
CA GLY A 220 -24.77 9.60 6.13
C GLY A 220 -24.66 10.70 7.20
N SER A 221 -25.78 11.33 7.54
CA SER A 221 -25.86 12.15 8.75
C SER A 221 -25.99 11.27 10.00
N VAL A 222 -25.57 11.78 11.15
CA VAL A 222 -25.68 11.07 12.43
C VAL A 222 -27.15 10.77 12.76
N GLY A 223 -28.07 11.67 12.41
CA GLY A 223 -29.51 11.49 12.61
C GLY A 223 -30.12 10.36 11.79
N GLU A 224 -29.63 10.13 10.56
CA GLU A 224 -30.14 9.08 9.66
C GLU A 224 -29.71 7.66 10.06
N LEU A 225 -28.60 7.51 10.78
CA LEU A 225 -28.09 6.20 11.19
C LEU A 225 -28.92 5.54 12.32
N GLY A 226 -29.74 6.31 13.02
CA GLY A 226 -30.61 5.84 14.10
C GLY A 226 -29.93 5.80 15.47
N ALA A 227 -30.74 5.88 16.54
CA ALA A 227 -30.29 6.09 17.92
C ALA A 227 -29.49 4.92 18.56
N GLY A 228 -29.24 3.83 17.83
CA GLY A 228 -28.54 2.64 18.34
C GLY A 228 -27.15 2.41 17.75
N VAL A 229 -26.71 3.25 16.80
CA VAL A 229 -25.39 3.08 16.18
C VAL A 229 -24.32 3.69 17.08
N ASN A 230 -23.33 2.89 17.46
CA ASN A 230 -22.15 3.42 18.15
C ASN A 230 -21.25 4.14 17.15
N ILE A 231 -21.03 5.44 17.37
CA ILE A 231 -20.28 6.31 16.48
C ILE A 231 -19.19 7.00 17.32
N GLY A 232 -17.93 6.77 16.95
CA GLY A 232 -16.79 7.44 17.57
C GLY A 232 -16.73 8.92 17.22
N GLU A 233 -16.13 9.74 18.08
CA GLU A 233 -15.82 11.14 17.75
C GLU A 233 -14.51 11.22 16.97
N TRP A 234 -14.51 11.88 15.81
CA TRP A 234 -13.27 12.19 15.09
C TRP A 234 -12.72 13.54 15.56
N LYS A 235 -11.91 13.51 16.61
CA LYS A 235 -11.23 14.69 17.17
C LYS A 235 -9.75 14.41 17.35
N ASP A 236 -8.95 15.46 17.34
CA ASP A 236 -7.51 15.42 17.65
C ASP A 236 -6.64 14.56 16.71
N ALA A 237 -7.19 14.12 15.57
CA ALA A 237 -6.46 13.36 14.56
C ALA A 237 -5.48 14.22 13.72
N GLY A 238 -5.62 15.56 13.77
CA GLY A 238 -4.84 16.48 12.94
C GLY A 238 -5.19 16.43 11.43
N ILE A 239 -6.27 15.75 11.07
CA ILE A 239 -6.78 15.64 9.70
C ILE A 239 -8.31 15.54 9.72
N ARG A 240 -8.99 16.13 8.73
CA ARG A 240 -10.45 16.08 8.64
C ARG A 240 -10.91 14.86 7.85
N LEU A 241 -12.04 14.27 8.22
CA LEU A 241 -12.58 13.12 7.48
C LEU A 241 -13.06 13.51 6.08
N THR A 242 -13.53 14.74 5.92
CA THR A 242 -13.86 15.31 4.61
C THR A 242 -12.69 15.40 3.64
N ASP A 243 -11.45 15.50 4.14
CA ASP A 243 -10.25 15.65 3.30
C ASP A 243 -9.65 14.30 2.88
N VAL A 244 -10.17 13.18 3.39
CA VAL A 244 -9.61 11.83 3.18
C VAL A 244 -10.58 10.87 2.50
N VAL A 245 -11.60 11.40 1.83
CA VAL A 245 -12.63 10.58 1.15
C VAL A 245 -12.07 9.80 -0.05
N ASP A 246 -10.99 10.27 -0.65
CA ASP A 246 -10.24 9.56 -1.70
C ASP A 246 -9.00 8.83 -1.14
N GLY A 247 -8.90 8.81 0.18
CA GLY A 247 -7.79 8.34 0.98
C GLY A 247 -6.49 9.14 0.84
N VAL A 248 -5.69 9.11 1.90
CA VAL A 248 -4.46 9.88 2.04
C VAL A 248 -3.42 9.10 2.82
N ASN A 249 -2.14 9.33 2.52
CA ASN A 249 -1.06 8.87 3.38
C ASN A 249 -0.91 9.81 4.57
N VAL A 250 -0.95 9.25 5.78
CA VAL A 250 -0.70 9.96 7.04
C VAL A 250 0.62 9.49 7.62
N SER A 251 1.40 10.41 8.20
CA SER A 251 2.70 10.12 8.83
C SER A 251 2.95 11.00 10.06
N GLY A 252 3.97 10.66 10.84
CA GLY A 252 4.39 11.48 11.99
C GLY A 252 3.29 11.63 13.05
N ASN A 253 3.08 12.85 13.55
CA ASN A 253 2.09 13.11 14.60
C ASN A 253 0.65 12.76 14.18
N THR A 254 0.30 13.02 12.91
CA THR A 254 -1.03 12.69 12.39
C THR A 254 -1.25 11.18 12.38
N TYR A 255 -0.25 10.40 11.96
CA TYR A 255 -0.31 8.93 12.06
C TYR A 255 -0.51 8.48 13.50
N THR A 256 0.30 8.98 14.44
CA THR A 256 0.19 8.60 15.87
C THR A 256 -1.18 8.91 16.43
N SER A 257 -1.75 10.07 16.13
CA SER A 257 -3.09 10.44 16.58
C SER A 257 -4.18 9.56 15.97
N VAL A 258 -4.11 9.28 14.67
CA VAL A 258 -5.06 8.40 13.96
C VAL A 258 -4.98 6.97 14.52
N ALA A 259 -3.78 6.42 14.66
CA ALA A 259 -3.57 5.09 15.22
C ALA A 259 -4.12 4.98 16.66
N ALA A 260 -3.84 5.97 17.51
CA ALA A 260 -4.35 6.01 18.88
C ALA A 260 -5.88 6.16 18.94
N LEU A 261 -6.49 6.92 18.02
CA LEU A 261 -7.93 7.09 17.94
C LEU A 261 -8.63 5.78 17.52
N ILE A 262 -8.04 5.06 16.57
CA ILE A 262 -8.58 3.81 16.05
C ILE A 262 -8.44 2.67 17.05
N ALA A 263 -7.29 2.54 17.70
CA ALA A 263 -7.06 1.53 18.74
C ALA A 263 -8.07 1.64 19.90
N LYS A 264 -8.56 2.85 20.24
CA LYS A 264 -9.51 3.07 21.35
C LYS A 264 -10.95 2.62 21.06
N ARG A 265 -11.34 2.50 19.79
CA ARG A 265 -12.75 2.32 19.37
C ARG A 265 -12.98 1.04 18.58
N TYR A 266 -11.98 0.18 18.50
CA TYR A 266 -12.07 -1.07 17.77
C TYR A 266 -13.17 -1.98 18.35
N PRO A 267 -14.04 -2.63 17.55
CA PRO A 267 -14.05 -2.80 16.08
C PRO A 267 -14.83 -1.74 15.28
N GLU A 268 -15.25 -0.64 15.89
CA GLU A 268 -16.15 0.31 15.23
C GLU A 268 -15.41 1.11 14.16
N SER A 269 -15.89 1.02 12.92
CA SER A 269 -15.36 1.79 11.79
C SER A 269 -16.09 3.11 11.59
N LEU A 270 -17.12 3.43 12.40
CA LEU A 270 -17.92 4.65 12.23
C LEU A 270 -17.44 5.77 13.14
N TYR A 271 -17.11 6.91 12.54
CA TYR A 271 -16.72 8.13 13.23
C TYR A 271 -17.54 9.32 12.76
N ARG A 272 -17.88 10.24 13.65
CA ARG A 272 -18.54 11.50 13.32
C ARG A 272 -17.56 12.66 13.28
N GLU A 273 -17.77 13.53 12.31
CA GLU A 273 -17.17 14.86 12.22
C GLU A 273 -18.31 15.86 12.01
N GLY A 274 -18.74 16.52 13.10
CA GLY A 274 -19.97 17.32 13.11
C GLY A 274 -21.22 16.44 13.02
N ASP A 275 -22.13 16.79 12.12
CA ASP A 275 -23.36 16.02 11.85
C ASP A 275 -23.16 14.88 10.84
N ARG A 276 -21.95 14.72 10.30
CA ARG A 276 -21.66 13.68 9.29
C ARG A 276 -20.97 12.50 9.94
N ALA A 277 -21.42 11.29 9.60
CA ALA A 277 -20.77 10.05 9.98
C ALA A 277 -20.00 9.46 8.78
N TYR A 278 -18.83 8.91 9.04
CA TYR A 278 -17.95 8.30 8.05
C TYR A 278 -17.56 6.91 8.51
N ARG A 279 -17.47 5.99 7.55
CA ARG A 279 -16.76 4.74 7.71
C ARG A 279 -15.28 4.99 7.44
N VAL A 280 -14.46 4.94 8.48
CA VAL A 280 -13.02 5.15 8.42
C VAL A 280 -12.32 3.82 8.25
N ARG A 281 -11.36 3.79 7.32
CA ARG A 281 -10.43 2.70 7.09
C ARG A 281 -9.02 3.23 7.28
N PHE A 282 -8.24 2.54 8.10
CA PHE A 282 -6.84 2.84 8.31
C PHE A 282 -6.01 1.59 8.11
N SER A 283 -4.89 1.75 7.42
CA SER A 283 -4.00 0.65 7.04
C SER A 283 -2.58 1.11 7.30
N PRO A 284 -1.96 0.69 8.43
CA PRO A 284 -0.57 1.03 8.70
C PRO A 284 0.29 0.47 7.57
N ASN A 285 1.28 1.25 7.14
CA ASN A 285 2.21 0.77 6.15
C ASN A 285 3.15 -0.22 6.81
N LEU A 286 2.84 -1.49 6.63
CA LEU A 286 3.74 -2.55 7.01
C LEU A 286 4.99 -2.49 6.15
N PRO A 287 6.13 -2.87 6.70
CA PRO A 287 7.38 -2.85 5.97
C PRO A 287 7.23 -3.83 4.82
N ARG A 288 7.44 -3.33 3.61
CA ARG A 288 7.47 -4.17 2.41
C ARG A 288 8.93 -4.38 2.04
N ALA A 289 9.19 -5.35 1.16
CA ALA A 289 10.45 -5.35 0.44
C ALA A 289 10.67 -3.94 -0.14
N ALA A 290 11.89 -3.44 0.00
CA ALA A 290 12.17 -2.00 0.05
C ALA A 290 11.37 -1.14 -0.93
N HIS A 291 10.91 0.02 -0.44
CA HIS A 291 10.06 0.92 -1.20
C HIS A 291 10.81 1.46 -2.43
N LEU A 292 10.56 0.85 -3.59
CA LEU A 292 11.05 1.36 -4.86
C LEU A 292 10.35 2.67 -5.19
N THR A 293 11.04 3.55 -5.91
CA THR A 293 10.38 4.71 -6.51
C THR A 293 9.47 4.29 -7.65
N ASP A 294 8.61 5.20 -8.10
CA ASP A 294 7.69 5.05 -9.23
C ASP A 294 7.92 6.19 -10.25
N SER A 295 9.19 6.59 -10.41
CA SER A 295 9.57 7.78 -11.19
C SER A 295 10.13 7.42 -12.56
N ILE A 296 10.75 6.25 -12.73
CA ILE A 296 11.38 5.86 -14.00
C ILE A 296 10.37 5.80 -15.15
N GLY A 297 9.23 5.15 -14.97
CA GLY A 297 8.17 5.06 -15.98
C GLY A 297 7.61 6.44 -16.35
N THR A 298 7.49 7.34 -15.36
CA THR A 298 7.10 8.74 -15.62
C THR A 298 8.17 9.44 -16.48
N ILE A 299 9.46 9.27 -16.13
CA ILE A 299 10.59 9.80 -16.89
C ILE A 299 10.59 9.26 -18.33
N LEU A 300 10.37 7.97 -18.51
CA LEU A 300 10.39 7.33 -19.83
C LEU A 300 9.19 7.73 -20.71
N ASN A 301 8.05 8.10 -20.11
CA ASN A 301 6.86 8.52 -20.84
C ASN A 301 6.94 9.98 -21.32
N ALA A 302 7.65 10.86 -20.60
CA ALA A 302 7.82 12.26 -20.98
C ALA A 302 9.28 12.75 -20.82
N PRO A 303 10.25 12.12 -21.50
CA PRO A 303 11.67 12.27 -21.15
C PRO A 303 12.23 13.68 -21.39
N ARG A 304 11.66 14.44 -22.34
CA ARG A 304 12.03 15.84 -22.59
C ARG A 304 11.63 16.77 -21.45
N GLU A 305 10.55 16.49 -20.73
CA GLU A 305 10.08 17.35 -19.64
C GLU A 305 10.99 17.26 -18.41
N PHE A 306 11.66 16.12 -18.27
CA PHE A 306 12.53 15.82 -17.15
C PHE A 306 14.01 16.05 -17.43
N ASP A 307 14.37 16.42 -18.66
CA ASP A 307 15.76 16.69 -19.05
C ASP A 307 16.43 17.70 -18.11
N GLY A 308 17.63 17.35 -17.63
CA GLY A 308 18.41 18.09 -16.63
C GLY A 308 17.90 18.03 -15.18
N ARG A 309 16.70 17.48 -14.92
CA ARG A 309 16.15 17.39 -13.55
C ARG A 309 16.82 16.27 -12.76
N VAL A 310 17.01 16.50 -11.47
CA VAL A 310 17.62 15.54 -10.55
C VAL A 310 16.53 14.77 -9.79
N PHE A 311 16.65 13.46 -9.77
CA PHE A 311 15.77 12.56 -9.02
C PHE A 311 16.57 11.75 -7.99
N ASP A 312 15.91 11.47 -6.86
CA ASP A 312 16.29 10.39 -5.96
C ASP A 312 15.44 9.17 -6.32
N ILE A 313 16.11 8.08 -6.73
CA ILE A 313 15.52 6.85 -7.24
C ILE A 313 15.96 5.71 -6.35
N VAL A 314 15.00 4.89 -5.94
CA VAL A 314 15.27 3.64 -5.22
C VAL A 314 14.83 2.51 -6.13
N GLY A 315 15.77 1.67 -6.52
CA GLY A 315 15.58 0.66 -7.56
C GLY A 315 16.57 -0.49 -7.41
N TYR A 316 16.33 -1.57 -8.12
CA TYR A 316 17.27 -2.67 -8.22
C TYR A 316 18.32 -2.37 -9.27
N PHE A 317 19.58 -2.62 -8.92
CA PHE A 317 20.66 -2.76 -9.89
C PHE A 317 20.28 -3.86 -10.88
N ARG A 318 20.50 -3.67 -12.19
CA ARG A 318 20.19 -4.64 -13.24
C ARG A 318 21.39 -4.97 -14.13
N GLY A 319 22.60 -4.62 -13.68
CA GLY A 319 23.82 -4.85 -14.42
C GLY A 319 23.81 -4.21 -15.80
N TRP A 320 24.45 -4.85 -16.78
CA TRP A 320 24.40 -4.46 -18.20
C TRP A 320 23.10 -4.94 -18.87
N ASN A 321 21.96 -4.61 -18.26
CA ASN A 321 20.63 -5.01 -18.72
C ASN A 321 20.47 -6.53 -18.85
N VAL A 322 20.91 -7.31 -17.85
CA VAL A 322 20.94 -8.79 -17.90
C VAL A 322 19.56 -9.44 -18.07
N TYR A 323 18.49 -8.67 -17.84
CA TYR A 323 17.09 -9.07 -18.01
C TYR A 323 16.39 -8.42 -19.21
N GLY A 324 17.06 -7.54 -19.96
CA GLY A 324 16.47 -6.86 -21.12
C GLY A 324 15.30 -5.93 -20.79
N GLU A 325 15.27 -5.37 -19.57
CA GLU A 325 14.17 -4.53 -19.08
C GLU A 325 14.27 -3.09 -19.60
N ALA A 326 15.49 -2.54 -19.73
CA ALA A 326 15.70 -1.21 -20.29
C ALA A 326 15.56 -1.24 -21.82
N ARG A 327 14.93 -0.20 -22.39
CA ARG A 327 14.70 -0.08 -23.83
C ARG A 327 15.95 0.42 -24.55
N GLY A 328 16.30 -0.23 -25.66
CA GLY A 328 17.38 0.21 -26.56
C GLY A 328 18.78 -0.22 -26.12
N SER A 329 19.79 0.37 -26.75
CA SER A 329 21.20 0.17 -26.41
C SER A 329 21.68 1.24 -25.42
N PRO A 330 22.76 0.99 -24.66
CA PRO A 330 23.40 1.98 -23.79
C PRO A 330 23.63 3.32 -24.52
N PRO A 331 23.03 4.42 -24.05
CA PRO A 331 23.00 5.66 -24.82
C PRO A 331 24.28 6.51 -24.71
N ALA A 332 25.08 6.35 -23.66
CA ALA A 332 26.29 7.16 -23.47
C ALA A 332 27.57 6.33 -23.62
N THR A 333 27.65 5.19 -22.95
CA THR A 333 28.85 4.33 -22.98
C THR A 333 28.48 2.86 -22.98
N ARG A 334 29.36 2.00 -23.51
CA ARG A 334 29.20 0.53 -23.41
C ARG A 334 29.18 0.00 -21.97
N SER A 335 29.57 0.83 -21.01
CA SER A 335 29.64 0.50 -19.58
C SER A 335 28.41 1.02 -18.81
N ASP A 336 27.44 1.64 -19.48
CA ASP A 336 26.20 2.06 -18.81
C ASP A 336 25.49 0.80 -18.27
N TRP A 337 25.01 0.92 -17.05
CA TRP A 337 24.30 -0.15 -16.34
C TRP A 337 22.85 0.26 -16.16
N VAL A 338 21.99 -0.67 -15.74
CA VAL A 338 20.55 -0.43 -15.65
C VAL A 338 20.11 -0.39 -14.19
N ILE A 339 19.18 0.51 -13.88
CA ILE A 339 18.41 0.50 -12.63
C ILE A 339 16.93 0.31 -12.97
N ALA A 340 16.21 -0.48 -12.16
CA ALA A 340 14.78 -0.69 -12.30
C ALA A 340 14.04 -0.37 -11.00
N ASP A 341 13.00 0.47 -11.08
CA ASP A 341 12.12 0.82 -9.96
C ASP A 341 10.74 0.16 -10.13
N ALA A 342 9.71 0.64 -9.42
CA ALA A 342 8.36 0.08 -9.52
C ALA A 342 7.69 0.28 -10.89
N SER A 343 8.13 1.28 -11.65
CA SER A 343 7.48 1.79 -12.85
C SER A 343 8.21 1.46 -14.15
N GLY A 344 9.49 1.10 -14.09
CA GLY A 344 10.26 0.75 -15.28
C GLY A 344 11.76 0.61 -15.02
N ALA A 345 12.52 0.46 -16.11
CA ALA A 345 13.98 0.33 -16.08
C ALA A 345 14.64 1.33 -17.05
N ILE A 346 15.73 1.94 -16.62
CA ILE A 346 16.44 2.99 -17.36
C ILE A 346 17.96 2.79 -17.25
N TYR A 347 18.67 3.16 -18.32
CA TYR A 347 20.13 3.18 -18.31
C TYR A 347 20.66 4.27 -17.38
N VAL A 348 21.79 3.98 -16.75
CA VAL A 348 22.53 4.82 -15.84
C VAL A 348 23.97 4.92 -16.34
N THR A 349 24.44 6.14 -16.52
CA THR A 349 25.81 6.48 -16.89
C THR A 349 26.55 7.06 -15.70
N GLY A 350 27.77 6.56 -15.46
CA GLY A 350 28.68 7.04 -14.42
C GLY A 350 29.26 5.89 -13.61
N ALA A 351 29.70 6.17 -12.38
CA ALA A 351 30.40 5.18 -11.56
C ALA A 351 29.49 3.99 -11.23
N LEU A 352 29.97 2.79 -11.52
CA LEU A 352 29.35 1.55 -11.09
C LEU A 352 29.41 1.44 -9.55
N PRO A 353 28.34 0.98 -8.87
CA PRO A 353 28.40 0.72 -7.43
C PRO A 353 29.54 -0.25 -7.11
N ARG A 354 30.36 0.09 -6.11
CA ARG A 354 31.52 -0.73 -5.73
C ARG A 354 31.06 -2.11 -5.25
N GLY A 355 31.74 -3.16 -5.73
CA GLY A 355 31.49 -4.53 -5.30
C GLY A 355 30.36 -5.24 -6.03
N LEU A 356 29.69 -4.59 -6.99
CA LEU A 356 28.71 -5.24 -7.86
C LEU A 356 29.33 -5.58 -9.22
N ASP A 357 29.11 -6.80 -9.70
CA ASP A 357 29.45 -7.25 -11.04
C ASP A 357 28.26 -7.01 -11.97
N PRO A 358 28.40 -6.15 -13.01
CA PRO A 358 27.31 -5.82 -13.91
C PRO A 358 26.92 -6.98 -14.84
N SER A 359 27.70 -8.05 -14.90
CA SER A 359 27.37 -9.26 -15.65
C SER A 359 26.71 -10.34 -14.78
N ALA A 360 26.78 -10.22 -13.45
CA ALA A 360 26.24 -11.20 -12.51
C ALA A 360 24.73 -10.99 -12.29
N ARG A 361 23.95 -12.05 -12.57
CA ARG A 361 22.50 -12.05 -12.24
C ARG A 361 22.23 -12.04 -10.73
N ALA A 362 23.16 -12.52 -9.91
CA ALA A 362 23.03 -12.49 -8.45
C ALA A 362 23.01 -11.04 -7.93
N ASP A 363 23.86 -10.18 -8.48
CA ASP A 363 23.97 -8.77 -8.08
C ASP A 363 22.84 -7.91 -8.67
N ALA A 364 22.19 -8.39 -9.74
CA ALA A 364 21.07 -7.71 -10.40
C ALA A 364 19.78 -7.63 -9.56
N TRP A 365 19.85 -7.94 -8.27
CA TRP A 365 18.78 -7.72 -7.29
C TRP A 365 19.25 -6.87 -6.11
N THR A 366 20.48 -6.35 -6.14
CA THR A 366 20.97 -5.43 -5.12
C THR A 366 20.17 -4.13 -5.19
N LEU A 367 19.64 -3.72 -4.04
CA LEU A 367 18.89 -2.50 -3.91
C LEU A 367 19.83 -1.30 -3.86
N LEU A 368 19.56 -0.31 -4.72
CA LEU A 368 20.31 0.93 -4.79
C LEU A 368 19.42 2.11 -4.49
N ARG A 369 19.98 3.08 -3.78
CA ARG A 369 19.50 4.46 -3.79
C ARG A 369 20.44 5.28 -4.67
N LEU A 370 19.89 5.82 -5.75
CA LEU A 370 20.59 6.61 -6.73
C LEU A 370 20.06 8.03 -6.72
N ARG A 371 20.97 9.02 -6.76
CA ARG A 371 20.63 10.40 -7.10
C ARG A 371 21.27 10.74 -8.43
N GLY A 372 20.45 11.03 -9.44
CA GLY A 372 20.92 11.25 -10.81
C GLY A 372 20.15 12.32 -11.55
N ALA A 373 20.80 12.96 -12.52
CA ALA A 373 20.14 13.87 -13.45
C ALA A 373 19.63 13.10 -14.67
N VAL A 374 18.41 13.36 -15.11
CA VAL A 374 17.89 12.80 -16.35
C VAL A 374 18.56 13.53 -17.52
N ASN A 375 19.04 12.78 -18.51
CA ASN A 375 19.55 13.32 -19.75
C ASN A 375 18.74 12.73 -20.92
N TYR A 376 18.23 13.60 -21.79
CA TYR A 376 17.48 13.24 -22.98
C TYR A 376 18.39 13.15 -24.21
N VAL A 377 18.31 12.03 -24.94
CA VAL A 377 18.99 11.85 -26.23
C VAL A 377 17.99 12.07 -27.36
N ARG A 378 18.43 12.71 -28.45
CA ARG A 378 17.57 13.14 -29.58
C ARG A 378 16.63 12.06 -30.16
N LEU A 379 16.93 10.77 -29.96
CA LEU A 379 16.16 9.62 -30.43
C LEU A 379 15.04 9.15 -29.48
N GLY A 380 14.67 9.93 -28.46
CA GLY A 380 13.55 9.59 -27.58
C GLY A 380 13.92 8.69 -26.41
N THR A 381 15.20 8.35 -26.25
CA THR A 381 15.73 7.61 -25.11
C THR A 381 16.24 8.59 -24.06
N SER A 382 15.94 8.34 -22.79
CA SER A 382 16.56 9.02 -21.66
C SER A 382 17.44 8.06 -20.86
N TYR A 383 18.44 8.62 -20.18
CA TYR A 383 19.24 7.91 -19.19
C TYR A 383 19.46 8.78 -17.96
N LEU A 384 19.99 8.18 -16.90
CA LEU A 384 20.36 8.88 -15.68
C LEU A 384 21.88 9.06 -15.64
N GLU A 385 22.34 10.29 -15.51
CA GLU A 385 23.72 10.57 -15.14
C GLU A 385 23.83 10.55 -13.61
N VAL A 386 24.48 9.52 -13.08
CA VAL A 386 24.55 9.31 -11.63
C VAL A 386 25.48 10.34 -10.97
N ARG A 387 24.97 10.99 -9.92
CA ARG A 387 25.74 11.90 -9.07
C ARG A 387 26.12 11.26 -7.74
N ARG A 388 25.25 10.40 -7.22
CA ARG A 388 25.49 9.62 -6.01
C ARG A 388 24.81 8.26 -6.16
N VAL A 389 25.50 7.22 -5.73
CA VAL A 389 24.94 5.89 -5.62
C VAL A 389 25.27 5.32 -4.24
N GLU A 390 24.27 4.70 -3.63
CA GLU A 390 24.36 4.10 -2.32
C GLU A 390 23.74 2.71 -2.43
N ILE A 391 24.54 1.68 -2.13
CA ILE A 391 24.00 0.33 -1.96
C ILE A 391 23.22 0.39 -0.65
N LEU A 392 21.90 0.26 -0.77
CA LEU A 392 21.08 0.11 0.40
C LEU A 392 21.35 -1.30 0.93
N PRO A 393 21.55 -1.47 2.24
CA PRO A 393 21.67 -2.79 2.81
C PRO A 393 20.38 -3.57 2.49
N SER A 394 20.47 -4.46 1.50
CA SER A 394 19.69 -5.68 1.50
C SER A 394 20.30 -6.47 2.64
N ASP A 395 19.73 -6.40 3.85
CA ASP A 395 20.28 -6.97 5.09
C ASP A 395 20.49 -8.50 5.00
N SER A 396 21.47 -8.92 4.21
CA SER A 396 21.96 -10.29 4.03
C SER A 396 23.44 -10.39 4.42
N SER A 397 24.04 -9.28 4.88
CA SER A 397 25.43 -9.23 5.36
C SER A 397 25.57 -8.52 6.70
N LEU A 398 24.64 -8.73 7.64
CA LEU A 398 24.93 -8.55 9.06
C LEU A 398 25.88 -9.66 9.51
N SER A 399 27.11 -9.61 9.01
CA SER A 399 28.25 -10.26 9.64
C SER A 399 28.39 -9.64 11.02
N THR A 400 28.34 -10.48 12.05
CA THR A 400 28.54 -10.13 13.46
C THR A 400 29.68 -9.10 13.61
N PRO A 401 29.46 -7.91 14.18
CA PRO A 401 30.53 -6.93 14.34
C PRO A 401 31.57 -7.45 15.32
N THR A 402 32.80 -7.68 14.84
CA THR A 402 33.98 -7.81 15.68
C THR A 402 34.25 -6.46 16.37
N PRO A 403 34.36 -6.39 17.70
CA PRO A 403 34.51 -5.10 18.40
C PRO A 403 35.97 -4.65 18.36
N THR A 404 36.31 -3.60 17.59
CA THR A 404 37.62 -2.94 17.71
C THR A 404 37.60 -1.43 17.41
N SER A 405 37.77 -0.69 18.51
CA SER A 405 38.39 0.64 18.77
C SER A 405 38.25 1.84 17.80
N THR A 406 37.70 2.91 18.39
CA THR A 406 37.72 4.34 18.06
C THR A 406 39.11 4.91 17.75
N PRO A 407 39.21 5.86 16.80
CA PRO A 407 39.85 7.13 17.15
C PRO A 407 39.11 8.39 16.64
N SER A 408 39.32 9.46 17.41
CA SER A 408 38.86 10.85 17.25
C SER A 408 39.39 11.56 16.00
N SER A 409 38.60 12.50 15.45
CA SER A 409 39.15 13.77 14.91
C SER A 409 38.10 14.89 14.79
N THR A 410 38.33 15.94 15.58
CA THR A 410 38.41 17.38 15.27
C THR A 410 37.58 18.00 14.13
N ALA A 411 36.81 19.02 14.49
CA ALA A 411 36.01 19.89 13.61
C ALA A 411 36.77 21.16 13.14
N THR A 412 36.36 21.74 12.01
CA THR A 412 36.64 23.14 11.59
C THR A 412 35.49 23.66 10.69
N PRO A 413 35.10 24.96 10.72
CA PRO A 413 33.81 25.43 10.22
C PRO A 413 33.86 26.37 8.98
N GLY A 414 32.71 26.49 8.31
CA GLY A 414 32.17 27.77 7.83
C GLY A 414 32.17 28.05 6.31
N ALA A 415 30.97 28.07 5.71
CA ALA A 415 30.68 28.94 4.55
C ALA A 415 29.16 29.18 4.42
N THR A 416 28.72 30.39 4.78
CA THR A 416 27.33 30.87 4.62
C THR A 416 27.14 31.38 3.19
N ARG A 417 26.14 30.86 2.47
CA ARG A 417 25.75 31.34 1.13
C ARG A 417 24.37 31.99 1.20
N THR A 418 24.34 33.29 0.92
CA THR A 418 23.13 34.12 0.83
C THR A 418 22.29 33.72 -0.39
N VAL A 419 21.03 33.35 -0.17
CA VAL A 419 20.05 33.07 -1.23
C VAL A 419 19.14 34.28 -1.42
N GLN A 420 19.05 34.70 -2.68
CA GLN A 420 18.31 35.85 -3.17
C GLN A 420 16.81 35.51 -3.25
N SER A 421 15.98 36.24 -2.51
CA SER A 421 14.52 36.03 -2.45
C SER A 421 13.84 36.43 -3.76
N ARG A 422 13.10 35.50 -4.37
CA ARG A 422 12.14 35.80 -5.43
C ARG A 422 10.78 36.05 -4.80
N THR A 423 10.12 37.12 -5.23
CA THR A 423 8.77 37.51 -4.82
C THR A 423 7.78 36.38 -5.15
N ALA A 424 7.11 35.87 -4.12
CA ALA A 424 6.17 34.76 -4.23
C ALA A 424 4.88 35.21 -4.94
N THR A 425 4.57 34.57 -6.06
CA THR A 425 3.22 34.51 -6.62
C THR A 425 2.31 33.82 -5.58
N PRO A 426 1.08 34.30 -5.32
CA PRO A 426 0.20 33.70 -4.33
C PRO A 426 -0.01 32.21 -4.63
N ALA A 427 0.40 31.36 -3.68
CA ALA A 427 0.22 29.92 -3.75
C ALA A 427 -1.28 29.62 -3.83
N ILE A 428 -1.71 28.90 -4.85
CA ILE A 428 -3.10 28.52 -4.98
C ILE A 428 -3.32 27.33 -4.04
N SER A 429 -3.94 27.57 -2.89
CA SER A 429 -4.30 26.55 -1.88
C SER A 429 -5.45 25.63 -2.33
N SER A 430 -5.65 25.47 -3.63
CA SER A 430 -6.95 25.11 -4.18
C SER A 430 -6.99 23.68 -4.66
N GLY A 431 -8.03 22.96 -4.25
CA GLY A 431 -8.31 21.57 -4.64
C GLY A 431 -8.45 21.35 -6.15
N ALA A 432 -8.81 20.12 -6.53
CA ALA A 432 -8.89 19.67 -7.92
C ALA A 432 -9.65 20.63 -8.86
N ASP A 433 -10.72 21.28 -8.39
CA ASP A 433 -11.52 22.21 -9.19
C ASP A 433 -10.73 23.39 -9.74
N ALA A 434 -9.79 23.92 -8.98
CA ALA A 434 -8.96 25.01 -9.44
C ALA A 434 -7.85 24.55 -10.37
N ALA A 435 -7.33 23.33 -10.18
CA ALA A 435 -6.44 22.72 -11.16
C ALA A 435 -7.16 22.50 -12.50
N ILE A 436 -8.42 22.04 -12.46
CA ILE A 436 -9.29 21.93 -13.64
C ILE A 436 -9.52 23.30 -14.28
N ALA A 437 -9.82 24.33 -13.49
CA ALA A 437 -10.00 25.70 -13.98
C ALA A 437 -8.73 26.26 -14.65
N ALA A 438 -7.56 25.99 -14.06
CA ALA A 438 -6.27 26.39 -14.62
C ALA A 438 -6.00 25.72 -15.98
N VAL A 439 -6.31 24.42 -16.11
CA VAL A 439 -6.22 23.71 -17.40
C VAL A 439 -7.18 24.33 -18.41
N LYS A 440 -8.46 24.51 -18.08
CA LYS A 440 -9.45 25.07 -19.00
C LYS A 440 -9.12 26.48 -19.47
N THR A 441 -8.55 27.29 -18.58
CA THR A 441 -8.10 28.66 -18.89
C THR A 441 -6.94 28.64 -19.88
N LYS A 442 -5.98 27.73 -19.69
CA LYS A 442 -4.76 27.67 -20.52
C LYS A 442 -4.95 26.89 -21.82
N PHE A 443 -5.85 25.91 -21.85
CA PHE A 443 -6.06 24.98 -22.95
C PHE A 443 -7.53 25.02 -23.41
N PRO A 444 -7.89 25.98 -24.29
CA PRO A 444 -9.28 26.18 -24.72
C PRO A 444 -9.93 24.95 -25.35
N GLN A 445 -9.13 24.04 -25.93
CA GLN A 445 -9.63 22.81 -26.57
C GLN A 445 -10.32 21.85 -25.59
N VAL A 446 -10.07 21.97 -24.27
CA VAL A 446 -10.75 21.15 -23.25
C VAL A 446 -11.72 21.95 -22.37
N ALA A 447 -11.98 23.23 -22.69
CA ALA A 447 -12.84 24.10 -21.88
C ALA A 447 -14.28 23.57 -21.73
N ASN A 448 -14.80 22.94 -22.80
CA ASN A 448 -16.18 22.45 -22.88
C ASN A 448 -16.40 21.08 -22.21
N ILE A 449 -15.34 20.34 -21.89
CA ILE A 449 -15.42 19.01 -21.26
C ILE A 449 -15.89 19.18 -19.82
N LYS A 450 -16.92 18.43 -19.40
CA LYS A 450 -17.50 18.48 -18.05
C LYS A 450 -17.26 17.16 -17.31
N PRO A 451 -17.10 17.18 -15.97
CA PRO A 451 -17.11 15.95 -15.17
C PRO A 451 -18.43 15.20 -15.38
N SER A 452 -18.38 13.89 -15.59
CA SER A 452 -19.59 13.08 -15.62
C SER A 452 -20.08 12.83 -14.19
N SER A 453 -21.39 12.88 -13.95
CA SER A 453 -21.93 12.44 -12.66
C SER A 453 -21.64 10.96 -12.45
N ALA A 454 -21.28 10.59 -11.22
CA ALA A 454 -20.95 9.21 -10.87
C ALA A 454 -22.12 8.27 -11.25
N GLY A 455 -21.79 7.17 -11.95
CA GLY A 455 -22.76 6.15 -12.35
C GLY A 455 -23.52 6.41 -13.64
N ILE A 456 -23.28 7.52 -14.35
CA ILE A 456 -23.86 7.72 -15.68
C ILE A 456 -23.15 6.84 -16.70
N ILE A 457 -23.89 5.89 -17.28
CA ILE A 457 -23.47 5.13 -18.45
C ILE A 457 -23.78 5.97 -19.69
N GLY A 458 -22.81 6.12 -20.59
CA GLY A 458 -22.98 6.85 -21.86
C GLY A 458 -22.72 8.35 -21.80
N ALA A 459 -22.01 8.86 -20.78
CA ALA A 459 -21.53 10.24 -20.80
C ALA A 459 -20.66 10.50 -22.05
N THR A 460 -20.77 11.67 -22.66
CA THR A 460 -19.93 12.05 -23.82
C THR A 460 -18.67 12.81 -23.41
N THR A 461 -18.57 13.24 -22.16
CA THR A 461 -17.37 13.88 -21.61
C THR A 461 -17.14 13.45 -20.17
N ASN A 462 -15.88 13.44 -19.73
CA ASN A 462 -15.54 13.27 -18.33
C ASN A 462 -14.21 13.97 -18.00
N ILE A 463 -14.02 14.32 -16.73
CA ILE A 463 -12.74 14.75 -16.19
C ILE A 463 -12.38 13.80 -15.06
N THR A 464 -11.26 13.09 -15.20
CA THR A 464 -10.74 12.19 -14.17
C THR A 464 -9.57 12.85 -13.47
N VAL A 465 -9.65 12.96 -12.14
CA VAL A 465 -8.52 13.33 -11.29
C VAL A 465 -7.81 12.04 -10.90
N ILE A 466 -6.56 11.87 -11.35
CA ILE A 466 -5.71 10.79 -10.86
C ILE A 466 -5.20 11.20 -9.48
N THR A 467 -5.24 10.28 -8.52
CA THR A 467 -4.95 10.52 -7.09
C THR A 467 -3.85 11.58 -6.90
N PRO A 468 -4.13 12.68 -6.20
CA PRO A 468 -3.22 13.81 -6.12
C PRO A 468 -1.86 13.37 -5.58
N ARG A 469 -0.79 13.78 -6.27
CA ARG A 469 0.58 13.61 -5.78
C ARG A 469 0.91 14.79 -4.87
N VAL A 470 1.91 14.61 -4.00
CA VAL A 470 2.26 15.55 -2.90
C VAL A 470 2.33 17.02 -3.36
N ASN A 471 2.68 17.31 -4.62
CA ASN A 471 2.84 18.67 -5.16
C ASN A 471 2.19 18.94 -6.53
N GLU A 472 1.38 18.04 -7.06
CA GLU A 472 0.81 18.19 -8.40
C GLU A 472 -0.51 17.42 -8.57
N TRP A 473 -1.37 17.94 -9.45
CA TRP A 473 -2.62 17.34 -9.87
C TRP A 473 -2.45 16.73 -11.25
N TRP A 474 -2.89 15.48 -11.42
CA TRP A 474 -2.87 14.79 -12.71
C TRP A 474 -4.31 14.65 -13.19
N LEU A 475 -4.62 15.27 -14.32
CA LEU A 475 -5.98 15.41 -14.83
C LEU A 475 -6.10 14.78 -16.22
N VAL A 476 -7.14 13.98 -16.44
CA VAL A 476 -7.49 13.43 -17.75
C VAL A 476 -8.81 14.04 -18.19
N PHE A 477 -8.80 14.73 -19.33
CA PHE A 477 -9.99 15.26 -19.97
C PHE A 477 -10.38 14.32 -21.12
N TRP A 478 -11.54 13.67 -21.01
CA TRP A 478 -12.06 12.74 -22.01
C TRP A 478 -13.25 13.35 -22.74
N GLU A 479 -13.25 13.20 -24.06
CA GLU A 479 -14.34 13.55 -24.95
C GLU A 479 -14.63 12.37 -25.89
N GLY A 480 -15.90 11.97 -25.94
CA GLY A 480 -16.44 10.95 -26.82
C GLY A 480 -17.42 11.57 -27.81
N TRP A 481 -17.31 11.22 -29.10
CA TRP A 481 -18.25 11.67 -30.14
C TRP A 481 -18.49 10.60 -31.20
N GLY A 482 -19.57 10.76 -31.96
CA GLY A 482 -20.03 9.79 -32.97
C GLY A 482 -21.37 9.19 -32.57
N ASP A 483 -22.19 8.92 -33.58
CA ASP A 483 -23.60 8.54 -33.41
C ASP A 483 -23.92 7.22 -34.14
N CYS A 484 -22.97 6.28 -34.11
CA CYS A 484 -23.16 4.97 -34.70
C CYS A 484 -23.82 4.04 -33.67
N PRO A 485 -25.00 3.46 -33.95
CA PRO A 485 -25.67 2.49 -33.06
C PRO A 485 -24.83 1.24 -32.73
N ALA A 486 -23.80 0.96 -33.53
CA ALA A 486 -22.88 -0.17 -33.35
C ALA A 486 -21.66 0.14 -32.45
N GLY A 487 -21.65 1.25 -31.70
CA GLY A 487 -20.59 1.57 -30.74
C GLY A 487 -19.32 2.16 -31.35
N CYS A 488 -19.43 2.83 -32.50
CA CYS A 488 -18.34 3.54 -33.17
C CYS A 488 -18.09 4.93 -32.53
N ILE A 489 -17.92 4.95 -31.21
CA ILE A 489 -17.64 6.17 -30.47
C ILE A 489 -16.15 6.48 -30.61
N ASN A 490 -15.86 7.61 -31.24
CA ASN A 490 -14.54 8.21 -31.24
C ASN A 490 -14.23 8.68 -29.82
N ASN A 491 -13.01 8.46 -29.36
CA ASN A 491 -12.58 8.91 -28.04
C ASN A 491 -11.30 9.72 -28.17
N ARG A 492 -11.22 10.82 -27.43
CA ARG A 492 -9.99 11.61 -27.25
C ARG A 492 -9.77 11.84 -25.76
N TYR A 493 -8.53 11.69 -25.33
CA TYR A 493 -8.07 11.86 -23.97
C TYR A 493 -6.90 12.86 -23.98
N SER A 494 -7.03 13.94 -23.24
CA SER A 494 -5.97 14.93 -23.04
C SER A 494 -5.48 14.87 -21.59
N TYR A 495 -4.17 14.68 -21.42
CA TYR A 495 -3.54 14.46 -20.12
C TYR A 495 -2.82 15.74 -19.68
N PHE A 496 -3.09 16.19 -18.46
CA PHE A 496 -2.50 17.41 -17.92
C PHE A 496 -1.90 17.20 -16.53
N ILE A 497 -0.79 17.88 -16.27
CA ILE A 497 -0.18 18.01 -14.95
C ILE A 497 -0.32 19.47 -14.53
N VAL A 498 -0.82 19.72 -13.32
CA VAL A 498 -0.96 21.06 -12.76
C VAL A 498 -0.21 21.14 -11.45
N ASP A 499 0.75 22.05 -11.35
CA ASP A 499 1.43 22.29 -10.07
C ASP A 499 0.55 23.08 -9.08
N LYS A 500 0.97 23.14 -7.82
CA LYS A 500 0.30 23.94 -6.78
C LYS A 500 0.27 25.45 -7.07
N ASP A 501 1.14 25.91 -7.96
CA ASP A 501 1.19 27.32 -8.37
C ASP A 501 0.20 27.61 -9.53
N GLY A 502 -0.58 26.61 -9.97
CA GLY A 502 -1.60 26.72 -11.01
C GLY A 502 -1.07 26.61 -12.43
N ARG A 503 0.22 26.30 -12.62
CA ARG A 503 0.81 26.10 -13.94
C ARG A 503 0.43 24.72 -14.46
N ALA A 504 -0.46 24.71 -15.44
CA ALA A 504 -0.86 23.52 -16.17
C ALA A 504 0.09 23.23 -17.36
N ILE A 505 0.43 21.97 -17.58
CA ILE A 505 1.22 21.46 -18.71
C ILE A 505 0.45 20.27 -19.33
N GLN A 506 0.38 20.19 -20.66
CA GLN A 506 -0.19 19.03 -21.34
C GLN A 506 0.89 17.96 -21.46
N ALA A 507 0.70 16.84 -20.76
CA ALA A 507 1.62 15.71 -20.72
C ALA A 507 1.48 14.76 -21.93
N GLY A 508 0.31 14.76 -22.57
CA GLY A 508 0.08 13.93 -23.75
C GLY A 508 -1.34 14.01 -24.30
N GLU A 509 -1.57 13.23 -25.35
CA GLU A 509 -2.89 13.00 -25.95
C GLU A 509 -2.98 11.56 -26.44
N PHE A 510 -4.16 10.94 -26.29
CA PHE A 510 -4.50 9.65 -26.85
C PHE A 510 -5.84 9.76 -27.55
N ALA A 511 -5.94 9.26 -28.77
CA ALA A 511 -7.21 9.21 -29.49
C ALA A 511 -7.41 7.87 -30.18
N ARG A 512 -8.67 7.47 -30.23
CA ARG A 512 -9.16 6.28 -30.93
C ARG A 512 -10.34 6.72 -31.78
N ILE A 513 -10.10 6.89 -33.08
CA ILE A 513 -11.07 7.44 -34.02
C ILE A 513 -11.50 6.32 -34.98
N PHE A 514 -12.79 6.07 -35.07
CA PHE A 514 -13.36 5.10 -35.98
C PHE A 514 -13.23 5.57 -37.43
N ASN A 515 -12.67 4.70 -38.26
CA ASN A 515 -12.52 4.86 -39.68
C ASN A 515 -13.59 4.01 -40.37
N SER A 516 -14.63 4.65 -40.88
CA SER A 516 -15.78 3.98 -41.51
C SER A 516 -15.39 3.18 -42.75
N ASP A 517 -14.42 3.68 -43.52
CA ASP A 517 -14.02 3.07 -44.79
C ASP A 517 -13.31 1.73 -44.55
N LYS A 518 -12.54 1.65 -43.46
CA LYS A 518 -11.79 0.45 -43.08
C LYS A 518 -12.53 -0.42 -42.07
N ASN A 519 -13.60 0.10 -41.45
CA ASN A 519 -14.26 -0.51 -40.30
C ASN A 519 -13.25 -0.86 -39.18
N THR A 520 -12.30 0.04 -38.94
CA THR A 520 -11.26 -0.09 -37.90
C THR A 520 -11.14 1.21 -37.10
N PHE A 521 -10.41 1.19 -35.99
CA PHE A 521 -10.06 2.42 -35.28
C PHE A 521 -8.63 2.85 -35.63
N ASP A 522 -8.47 4.09 -36.06
CA ASP A 522 -7.19 4.77 -36.14
C ASP A 522 -6.81 5.22 -34.72
N ILE A 523 -5.67 4.74 -34.23
CA ILE A 523 -5.17 5.01 -32.89
C ILE A 523 -3.97 5.95 -32.99
N THR A 524 -4.00 7.03 -32.22
CA THR A 524 -2.89 7.99 -32.13
C THR A 524 -2.51 8.24 -30.67
N GLY A 525 -1.21 8.28 -30.39
CA GLY A 525 -0.67 8.43 -29.04
C GLY A 525 -0.70 7.13 -28.24
N ALA A 526 -0.39 7.23 -26.95
CA ALA A 526 -0.43 6.11 -26.02
C ALA A 526 -1.29 6.46 -24.80
N PRO A 527 -2.12 5.54 -24.29
CA PRO A 527 -2.79 5.72 -23.00
C PRO A 527 -1.79 6.06 -21.89
N MET A 528 -2.15 6.98 -21.01
CA MET A 528 -1.31 7.38 -19.88
C MET A 528 -2.07 7.17 -18.56
N TRP A 529 -1.32 6.89 -17.49
CA TRP A 529 -1.84 6.81 -16.12
C TRP A 529 -3.00 5.80 -15.95
N GLY A 530 -3.01 4.74 -16.78
CA GLY A 530 -4.05 3.73 -16.78
C GLY A 530 -5.40 4.20 -17.31
N VAL A 531 -5.43 5.28 -18.11
CA VAL A 531 -6.63 5.79 -18.77
C VAL A 531 -6.37 5.93 -20.28
N PRO A 532 -7.29 5.47 -21.16
CA PRO A 532 -8.33 4.49 -20.84
C PRO A 532 -7.74 3.17 -20.32
N LYS A 533 -8.55 2.41 -19.58
CA LYS A 533 -8.19 1.08 -19.07
C LYS A 533 -8.24 0.01 -20.15
#